data_AF-A0AAW2AVY9-F1
#
_entry.id   AF-A0AAW2AVY9-F1
#
_cell.length_a   1.000
_cell.length_b   1.000
_cell.length_c   1.000
_cell.angle_alpha   90.00
_cell.angle_beta   90.00
_cell.angle_gamma   90.00
#
_symmetry.space_group_name_H-M   'P 1'
#
loop_
_entity.id
_entity.type
_entity.pdbx_description
1 polymer ?
#
loop_
_entity_poly.entity_id
_entity_poly.type
_entity_poly.pdbx_seq_one_letter_code
_entity_poly.pdbx_strand_id
1 'polypeptide(L)'
;MEKSMGESRDWLVYDETSLTMFCSVCRQHASEDAKSNSFIVGTKNLKLEAIKDHESSKCHIQVKKRAQGKAAPENTAAMKALTSLKTAQLDEMIILFRNAHAITQKRKAISRLRMAMQ
;
A
#
# COMPACT_ATOMS: atom_id res chain seq x y z
N MET A 1 -1.77 43.19 0.55
CA MET A 1 -0.53 42.50 0.15
C MET A 1 -0.84 41.01 0.15
N GLU A 2 -1.27 40.47 -0.98
CA GLU A 2 -1.54 39.04 -1.15
C GLU A 2 -0.22 38.27 -1.16
N LYS A 3 0.06 37.51 -0.09
CA LYS A 3 1.14 36.52 -0.08
C LYS A 3 0.58 35.22 -0.67
N SER A 4 0.80 35.00 -1.97
CA SER A 4 0.71 33.67 -2.57
C SER A 4 1.95 32.87 -2.16
N MET A 5 1.86 32.24 -0.99
CA MET A 5 2.82 31.21 -0.58
C MET A 5 2.74 30.10 -1.61
N GLY A 6 3.71 30.02 -2.52
CA GLY A 6 3.76 28.98 -3.54
C GLY A 6 3.92 27.63 -2.87
N GLU A 7 2.83 26.89 -2.72
CA GLU A 7 2.88 25.47 -2.39
C GLU A 7 3.74 24.78 -3.44
N SER A 8 4.80 24.11 -3.00
CA SER A 8 5.66 23.34 -3.91
C SER A 8 4.83 22.20 -4.49
N ARG A 9 4.58 22.26 -5.80
CA ARG A 9 3.79 21.25 -6.53
C ARG A 9 4.70 20.12 -6.99
N ASP A 10 5.11 19.27 -6.07
CA ASP A 10 6.03 18.15 -6.33
C ASP A 10 5.51 17.15 -7.39
N TRP A 11 4.20 17.17 -7.64
CA TRP A 11 3.55 16.34 -8.66
C TRP A 11 3.65 16.90 -10.08
N LEU A 12 4.02 18.17 -10.25
CA LEU A 12 4.05 18.83 -11.55
C LEU A 12 5.46 18.80 -12.13
N VAL A 13 5.62 18.15 -13.28
CA VAL A 13 6.92 17.99 -13.96
C VAL A 13 6.88 18.70 -15.29
N TYR A 14 7.94 19.45 -15.60
CA TYR A 14 8.17 20.06 -16.90
C TYR A 14 9.18 19.24 -17.69
N ASP A 15 8.84 18.89 -18.92
CA ASP A 15 9.72 18.23 -19.88
C ASP A 15 10.21 19.28 -20.89
N GLU A 16 11.50 19.59 -20.81
CA GLU A 16 12.17 20.56 -21.70
C GLU A 16 12.25 20.06 -23.14
N THR A 17 12.24 18.74 -23.37
CA THR A 17 12.39 18.14 -24.70
C THR A 17 11.12 18.33 -25.52
N SER A 18 9.97 18.06 -24.91
CA SER A 18 8.66 18.22 -25.54
C SER A 18 8.05 19.61 -25.33
N LEU A 19 8.67 20.43 -24.47
CA LEU A 19 8.15 21.72 -23.99
C LEU A 19 6.74 21.58 -23.40
N THR A 20 6.49 20.48 -22.68
CA THR A 20 5.19 20.19 -22.07
C THR A 20 5.33 19.97 -20.57
N MET A 21 4.25 20.23 -19.83
CA MET A 21 4.12 19.92 -18.42
C MET A 21 3.10 18.80 -18.23
N PHE A 22 3.35 17.95 -17.24
CA PHE A 22 2.46 16.85 -16.88
C PHE A 22 2.43 16.62 -15.37
N CYS A 23 1.38 15.96 -14.91
CA CYS A 23 1.25 15.52 -13.53
C CYS A 23 1.79 14.10 -13.41
N SER A 24 2.92 13.92 -12.71
CA SER A 24 3.58 12.62 -12.54
C SER A 24 2.65 11.60 -11.87
N VAL A 25 1.93 12.04 -10.83
CA VAL A 25 1.00 11.21 -10.05
C VAL A 25 -0.16 10.72 -10.92
N CYS A 26 -0.79 11.63 -11.67
CA CYS A 26 -1.88 11.26 -12.57
C CYS A 26 -1.40 10.39 -13.72
N ARG A 27 -0.21 10.65 -14.28
CA ARG A 27 0.36 9.86 -15.37
C ARG A 27 0.65 8.41 -14.95
N GLN A 28 1.06 8.20 -13.70
CA GLN A 28 1.39 6.86 -13.18
C GLN A 28 0.17 6.07 -12.69
N HIS A 29 -0.88 6.74 -12.23
CA HIS A 29 -1.95 6.10 -11.46
C HIS A 29 -3.38 6.38 -11.95
N ALA A 30 -3.54 7.13 -13.05
CA ALA A 30 -4.85 7.34 -13.63
C ALA A 30 -5.45 6.05 -14.21
N SER A 31 -6.78 5.97 -14.18
CA SER A 31 -7.54 4.93 -14.89
C SER A 31 -7.40 5.09 -16.40
N GLU A 32 -7.59 4.00 -17.14
CA GLU A 32 -7.60 3.99 -18.62
C GLU A 32 -8.51 5.09 -19.21
N ASP A 33 -9.70 5.28 -18.63
CA ASP A 33 -10.68 6.28 -19.08
C ASP A 33 -10.20 7.73 -18.92
N ALA A 34 -9.25 7.97 -18.02
CA ALA A 34 -8.72 9.30 -17.72
C ALA A 34 -7.46 9.64 -18.54
N LYS A 35 -6.94 8.71 -19.36
CA LYS A 35 -5.70 8.88 -20.13
C LYS A 35 -5.74 10.00 -21.17
N SER A 36 -6.93 10.51 -21.52
CA SER A 36 -7.09 11.65 -22.42
C SER A 36 -6.87 13.02 -21.74
N ASN A 37 -6.77 13.09 -20.42
CA ASN A 37 -6.55 14.37 -19.74
C ASN A 37 -5.22 15.02 -20.15
N SER A 38 -5.25 16.32 -20.40
CA SER A 38 -4.09 17.07 -20.90
C SER A 38 -2.88 17.03 -19.96
N PHE A 39 -3.10 16.93 -18.64
CA PHE A 39 -2.02 16.78 -17.66
C PHE A 39 -1.46 15.35 -17.55
N ILE A 40 -2.10 14.35 -18.16
CA ILE A 40 -1.60 12.96 -18.23
C ILE A 40 -0.77 12.76 -19.49
N VAL A 41 -1.26 13.24 -20.63
CA VAL A 41 -0.55 13.18 -21.92
C VAL A 41 0.63 14.16 -21.97
N GLY A 42 0.45 15.33 -21.35
CA GLY A 42 1.37 16.45 -21.43
C GLY A 42 0.69 17.64 -22.09
N THR A 43 0.69 18.79 -21.42
CA THR A 43 0.05 20.02 -21.88
C THR A 43 1.08 21.12 -22.09
N LYS A 44 0.86 21.97 -23.10
CA LYS A 44 1.63 23.20 -23.30
C LYS A 44 1.02 24.40 -22.57
N ASN A 45 -0.15 24.21 -21.94
CA ASN A 45 -0.82 25.27 -21.18
C ASN A 45 -0.14 25.45 -19.81
N LEU A 46 0.80 26.39 -19.76
CA LEU A 46 1.57 26.77 -18.57
C LEU A 46 0.83 27.78 -17.67
N LYS A 47 -0.45 28.05 -17.93
CA LYS A 47 -1.24 29.00 -17.14
C LYS A 47 -1.47 28.45 -15.74
N LEU A 48 -1.21 29.28 -14.72
CA LEU A 48 -1.41 28.92 -13.31
C LEU A 48 -2.86 28.48 -13.00
N GLU A 49 -3.85 29.10 -13.64
CA GLU A 49 -5.26 28.73 -13.45
C GLU A 49 -5.54 27.30 -13.92
N ALA A 50 -4.99 26.89 -15.07
CA ALA A 50 -5.12 25.50 -15.53
C ALA A 50 -4.48 24.49 -14.56
N ILE A 51 -3.40 24.89 -13.87
CA ILE A 51 -2.74 24.06 -12.85
C ILE A 51 -3.65 23.94 -11.61
N LYS A 52 -4.23 25.04 -11.14
CA LYS A 52 -5.17 25.04 -10.01
C LYS A 52 -6.45 24.25 -10.31
N ASP A 53 -6.96 24.36 -11.54
CA ASP A 53 -8.12 23.59 -12.00
C ASP A 53 -7.82 22.09 -12.00
N HIS A 54 -6.62 21.70 -12.44
CA HIS A 54 -6.18 20.31 -12.35
C HIS A 54 -6.05 19.83 -10.90
N GLU A 55 -5.39 20.63 -10.06
CA GLU A 55 -5.15 20.33 -8.64
C GLU A 55 -6.45 20.09 -7.86
N SER A 56 -7.48 20.89 -8.15
CA SER A 56 -8.81 20.78 -7.55
C SER A 56 -9.71 19.73 -8.23
N SER A 57 -9.30 19.17 -9.36
CA SER A 57 -10.11 18.20 -10.09
C SER A 57 -10.33 16.90 -9.30
N LYS A 58 -11.53 16.33 -9.41
CA LYS A 58 -11.89 15.06 -8.75
C LYS A 58 -10.93 13.92 -9.12
N CYS A 59 -10.47 13.90 -10.38
CA CYS A 59 -9.53 12.90 -10.88
C CYS A 59 -8.20 13.01 -10.12
N HIS A 60 -7.59 14.20 -10.07
CA HIS A 60 -6.33 14.41 -9.37
C HIS A 60 -6.42 14.05 -7.89
N ILE A 61 -7.46 14.52 -7.20
CA ILE A 61 -7.68 14.24 -5.77
C ILE A 61 -7.80 12.73 -5.51
N GLN A 62 -8.57 12.01 -6.33
CA GLN A 62 -8.76 10.58 -6.16
C GLN A 62 -7.47 9.81 -6.42
N VAL A 63 -6.73 10.16 -7.47
CA VAL A 63 -5.46 9.50 -7.82
C VAL A 63 -4.41 9.76 -6.75
N LYS A 64 -4.30 10.99 -6.25
CA LYS A 64 -3.39 11.37 -5.15
C LYS A 64 -3.69 10.58 -3.88
N LYS A 65 -4.97 10.45 -3.49
CA LYS A 65 -5.39 9.61 -2.35
C LYS A 65 -5.01 8.14 -2.53
N ARG A 66 -5.21 7.59 -3.74
CA ARG A 66 -4.82 6.20 -4.05
C ARG A 66 -3.31 6.00 -4.02
N ALA A 67 -2.54 6.95 -4.55
CA ALA A 67 -1.07 6.91 -4.53
C ALA A 67 -0.54 6.92 -3.09
N GLN A 68 -1.09 7.78 -2.23
CA GLN A 68 -0.77 7.82 -0.80
C GLN A 68 -1.15 6.52 -0.07
N GLY A 69 -2.34 5.95 -0.37
CA GLY A 69 -2.78 4.68 0.22
C GLY A 69 -1.90 3.47 -0.17
N LYS A 70 -1.26 3.50 -1.35
CA LYS A 70 -0.31 2.47 -1.78
C LYS A 70 1.08 2.59 -1.14
N ALA A 71 1.44 3.76 -0.60
CA ALA A 71 2.74 3.99 0.00
C ALA A 71 2.86 3.43 1.43
N ALA A 72 1.74 3.11 2.09
CA ALA A 72 1.71 2.54 3.45
C ALA A 72 0.69 1.39 3.60
N PRO A 73 0.78 0.31 2.79
CA PRO A 73 -0.14 -0.82 2.88
C PRO A 73 -0.09 -1.52 4.25
N GLU A 74 1.06 -1.46 4.94
CA GLU A 74 1.32 -2.11 6.23
C GLU A 74 0.47 -1.56 7.39
N ASN A 75 0.00 -0.31 7.28
CA ASN A 75 -0.75 0.34 8.35
C ASN A 75 -2.27 0.34 8.15
N THR A 76 -2.74 -0.20 7.03
CA THR A 76 -4.19 -0.27 6.74
C THR A 76 -4.89 -1.20 7.73
N ALA A 77 -6.14 -0.87 8.10
CA ALA A 77 -6.95 -1.70 9.00
C ALA A 77 -7.10 -3.15 8.48
N ALA A 78 -7.22 -3.32 7.16
CA ALA A 78 -7.26 -4.63 6.52
C ALA A 78 -5.96 -5.42 6.69
N MET A 79 -4.79 -4.79 6.47
CA MET A 79 -3.50 -5.46 6.64
C MET A 79 -3.22 -5.83 8.11
N LYS A 80 -3.62 -4.96 9.04
CA LYS A 80 -3.55 -5.25 10.49
C LYS A 80 -4.43 -6.44 10.86
N ALA A 81 -5.66 -6.50 10.36
CA ALA A 81 -6.56 -7.64 10.57
C ALA A 81 -5.99 -8.95 10.00
N LEU A 82 -5.43 -8.91 8.78
CA LEU A 82 -4.77 -10.08 8.17
C LEU A 82 -3.56 -10.55 8.98
N THR A 83 -2.74 -9.62 9.47
CA THR A 83 -1.57 -9.96 10.30
C THR A 83 -2.01 -10.58 11.62
N SER A 84 -3.02 -10.01 12.28
CA SER A 84 -3.60 -10.54 13.53
C SER A 84 -4.20 -11.94 13.34
N LEU A 85 -4.84 -12.20 12.20
CA LEU A 85 -5.38 -13.52 11.88
C LEU A 85 -4.25 -14.54 11.68
N LYS A 86 -3.19 -14.16 10.96
CA LYS A 86 -2.03 -15.03 10.73
C LYS A 86 -1.30 -15.37 12.03
N THR A 87 -1.14 -14.42 12.94
CA THR A 87 -0.54 -14.68 14.25
C THR A 87 -1.38 -15.64 15.08
N ALA A 88 -2.71 -15.46 15.11
CA ALA A 88 -3.61 -16.36 15.84
C ALA A 88 -3.55 -17.80 15.30
N GLN A 89 -3.50 -17.98 13.97
CA GLN A 89 -3.33 -19.29 13.34
C GLN A 89 -1.99 -19.97 13.72
N LEU A 90 -0.91 -19.20 13.80
CA LEU A 90 0.40 -19.72 14.21
C LEU A 90 0.40 -20.13 15.68
N ASP A 91 -0.22 -19.34 16.56
CA ASP A 91 -0.31 -19.65 17.99
C ASP A 91 -1.09 -20.95 18.23
N GLU A 92 -2.19 -21.15 17.52
CA GLU A 92 -2.95 -22.41 17.56
C GLU A 92 -2.08 -23.61 17.12
N MET A 93 -1.37 -23.47 16.00
CA MET A 93 -0.50 -24.51 15.48
C MET A 93 0.65 -24.85 16.44
N ILE A 94 1.21 -23.86 17.14
CA ILE A 94 2.24 -24.07 18.17
C ILE A 94 1.68 -24.91 19.33
N ILE A 95 0.47 -24.60 19.79
CA ILE A 95 -0.17 -25.35 20.89
C ILE A 95 -0.39 -26.81 20.47
N LEU A 96 -0.94 -27.03 19.28
CA LEU A 96 -1.17 -28.38 18.74
C LEU A 96 0.13 -29.17 18.64
N PHE A 97 1.20 -28.56 18.14
CA PHE A 97 2.51 -29.21 18.02
C PHE A 97 3.08 -29.58 19.39
N ARG A 98 3.02 -28.66 20.36
CA ARG A 98 3.48 -28.91 21.74
C ARG A 98 2.69 -30.05 22.39
N ASN A 99 1.37 -30.07 22.21
CA ASN A 99 0.50 -31.11 22.75
C ASN A 99 0.81 -32.48 22.12
N ALA A 100 0.94 -32.55 20.80
CA ALA A 100 1.29 -33.78 20.10
C ALA A 100 2.67 -34.31 20.52
N HIS A 101 3.67 -33.42 20.67
CA HIS A 101 4.99 -33.79 21.16
C HIS A 101 4.94 -34.31 22.61
N ALA A 102 4.17 -33.67 23.49
CA ALA A 102 4.01 -34.13 24.87
C ALA A 102 3.33 -35.53 24.94
N ILE A 103 2.32 -35.78 24.11
CA ILE A 103 1.65 -37.09 24.03
C ILE A 103 2.63 -38.18 23.59
N THR A 104 3.44 -37.91 22.55
CA THR A 104 4.42 -38.89 22.06
C THR A 104 5.52 -39.16 23.08
N GLN A 105 6.01 -38.14 23.80
CA GLN A 105 6.97 -38.34 24.89
C GLN A 105 6.39 -39.18 26.03
N LYS A 106 5.16 -38.90 26.46
CA LYS A 106 4.49 -39.72 27.50
C LYS A 106 4.30 -41.17 27.06
N ARG A 107 3.86 -41.39 25.80
CA ARG A 107 3.73 -42.75 25.25
C ARG A 107 5.07 -43.50 25.23
N LYS A 108 6.16 -42.83 24.81
CA LYS A 108 7.52 -43.40 24.84
C LYS A 108 7.99 -43.73 26.26
N ALA A 109 7.66 -42.90 27.25
CA ALA A 109 8.01 -43.17 28.65
C ALA A 109 7.26 -44.41 29.18
N ILE A 110 5.96 -44.51 28.90
CA ILE A 110 5.13 -45.66 29.29
C ILE A 110 5.63 -46.95 28.62
N SER A 111 5.95 -46.91 27.32
CA SER A 111 6.47 -48.09 26.62
C SER A 111 7.82 -48.56 27.17
N ARG A 112 8.70 -47.63 27.57
CA ARG A 112 9.98 -47.96 28.23
C ARG A 112 9.78 -48.60 29.60
N LEU A 113 8.90 -48.05 30.44
CA LEU A 113 8.61 -48.62 31.76
C LEU A 113 8.03 -50.04 31.65
N ARG A 114 7.17 -50.28 30.67
CA ARG A 114 6.60 -51.61 30.39
C ARG A 114 7.66 -52.64 29.98
N MET A 115 8.68 -52.22 29.23
CA MET A 115 9.78 -53.10 28.80
C MET A 115 10.80 -53.37 29.92
N ALA A 116 10.89 -52.51 30.93
CA ALA A 116 11.81 -52.68 32.07
C ALA A 116 11.24 -53.51 33.23
N MET A 117 9.96 -53.88 33.17
CA MET A 117 9.25 -54.71 34.16
C MET A 117 9.09 -56.18 33.73
N GLN A 118 9.72 -56.60 32.62
CA GLN A 118 9.87 -57.99 32.17
C GLN A 118 11.31 -58.43 32.39
#